data_AF-A0A0N7MM38-F1
#
_entry.id   AF-A0A0N7MM38-F1
#
_cell.length_a   1.000
_cell.length_b   1.000
_cell.length_c   1.000
_cell.angle_alpha   90.00
_cell.angle_beta   90.00
_cell.angle_gamma   90.00
#
_symmetry.space_group_name_H-M   'P 1'
#
loop_
_entity.id
_entity.type
_entity.pdbx_description
1 polymer ?
#
loop_
_entity_poly.entity_id
_entity_poly.type
_entity_poly.pdbx_seq_one_letter_code
_entity_poly.pdbx_strand_id
1 'polypeptide(L)'
;MSKTQCEQGLRSGARRKWPRISLLTLGAGYLLWVFLCDRDVAAAPGREQLVSAQPPATHNVTISDFNYQGPVSPTSAPDCSYYQQRIQLRPLLSSTVARDEFEAWLQKQTALSFERLLANIGDVELNNLSSTEGVAEGSVIASPSKHAPDYFYQWIRDSAITINTVVSHISNSSQSSGLNLTLVGTVLKYINNSCILQRRENPSGSLEPELEGLGEPKWEVDNSAFTGNWGRPQNDGPPLRAIATLNFLNTLNQSGNSLENVINQYQEEFKTDLKLSFQNERELSDQILALDLDFVTKNWRKSGFDLWEEVNSQHFFTALCQLKAVSLGWNYYANVRPEFDSEQKSVAGGLHNSFGDILNFLMVDGGFSNSAKNHIIETPQILGQRSGLDIAVLIGSLLTHDTEENSPNSDKFPFDVNDSGILNSLYGLVKQMEILYPVNHQRANLNLGVALGRYPEDIYNGVDTSEGNPWFLATSAAAEVLYKVIWHYQSLNKDLIIPLDGWKSEFWSLIFDRVDFSFQGHDTWQLVIPYHSPAYNQTMVSLFTLGDSFLDKVREHVSDDGEMSEQFNRYTGFLQGARHLTWSYGAFWSSRRWRDQALKTLNA
;
A
#
# COMPACT_ATOMS: atom_id res chain seq x y z
N MET A 1 17.87 -71.19 -27.17
CA MET A 1 17.65 -71.26 -28.64
C MET A 1 18.08 -69.88 -29.17
N SER A 2 18.99 -69.68 -30.14
CA SER A 2 19.12 -70.23 -31.51
C SER A 2 17.85 -69.92 -32.34
N LYS A 3 17.82 -69.20 -33.47
CA LYS A 3 18.80 -68.50 -34.37
C LYS A 3 17.96 -67.49 -35.21
N THR A 4 18.41 -66.46 -35.92
CA THR A 4 19.69 -65.73 -36.17
C THR A 4 19.31 -64.26 -36.56
N GLN A 5 20.10 -63.32 -37.10
CA GLN A 5 21.43 -63.31 -37.76
C GLN A 5 22.14 -61.93 -37.59
N CYS A 6 23.22 -61.70 -38.34
CA CYS A 6 23.91 -60.43 -38.55
C CYS A 6 24.06 -60.19 -40.07
N GLU A 7 24.17 -58.94 -40.55
CA GLU A 7 25.31 -58.49 -41.37
C GLU A 7 25.26 -56.98 -41.72
N GLN A 8 26.32 -56.48 -42.36
CA GLN A 8 26.68 -55.06 -42.56
C GLN A 8 26.69 -54.69 -44.06
N GLY A 9 26.67 -53.39 -44.43
CA GLY A 9 27.19 -53.00 -45.76
C GLY A 9 26.73 -51.71 -46.44
N LEU A 10 27.31 -50.56 -46.04
CA LEU A 10 27.90 -49.53 -46.92
C LEU A 10 27.13 -48.90 -48.13
N ARG A 11 27.11 -47.54 -48.09
CA ARG A 11 27.35 -46.53 -49.17
C ARG A 11 26.21 -45.71 -49.81
N SER A 12 26.50 -44.40 -49.86
CA SER A 12 26.16 -43.38 -50.88
C SER A 12 24.68 -43.10 -51.25
N GLY A 13 24.08 -42.18 -50.49
CA GLY A 13 23.86 -40.79 -50.95
C GLY A 13 23.02 -40.52 -52.20
N ALA A 14 21.80 -40.02 -51.98
CA ALA A 14 21.03 -39.25 -52.97
C ALA A 14 20.41 -38.00 -52.32
N ARG A 15 20.53 -36.84 -52.98
CA ARG A 15 19.93 -35.57 -52.51
C ARG A 15 18.45 -35.53 -52.86
N ARG A 16 17.57 -35.23 -51.90
CA ARG A 16 16.28 -34.56 -52.18
C ARG A 16 16.10 -33.36 -51.25
N LYS A 17 15.72 -32.23 -51.84
CA LYS A 17 15.48 -30.96 -51.15
C LYS A 17 14.09 -30.98 -50.51
N TRP A 18 13.96 -30.45 -49.31
CA TRP A 18 12.72 -29.84 -48.82
C TRP A 18 13.02 -28.34 -48.56
N PRO A 19 12.07 -27.42 -48.83
CA PRO A 19 12.34 -26.00 -48.75
C PRO A 19 12.41 -25.50 -47.30
N ARG A 20 13.15 -24.40 -47.09
CA ARG A 20 13.06 -23.61 -45.86
C ARG A 20 11.69 -22.93 -45.79
N ILE A 21 11.02 -23.00 -44.65
CA ILE A 21 10.12 -21.94 -44.20
C ILE A 21 10.90 -21.16 -43.16
N SER A 22 11.08 -19.86 -43.41
CA SER A 22 11.80 -18.94 -42.53
C SER A 22 10.83 -18.24 -41.57
N LEU A 23 11.41 -17.58 -40.57
CA LEU A 23 10.78 -16.67 -39.61
C LEU A 23 9.62 -15.85 -40.20
N LEU A 24 8.48 -15.79 -39.51
CA LEU A 24 7.72 -14.57 -39.16
C LEU A 24 6.40 -14.93 -38.43
N THR A 25 6.46 -15.11 -37.11
CA THR A 25 5.28 -15.23 -36.23
C THR A 25 5.48 -14.47 -34.91
N LEU A 26 5.79 -13.18 -35.02
CA LEU A 26 5.69 -12.19 -33.94
C LEU A 26 4.95 -10.97 -34.52
N GLY A 27 3.92 -10.49 -33.81
CA GLY A 27 3.15 -9.29 -34.21
C GLY A 27 1.89 -9.55 -35.03
N ALA A 28 0.87 -10.19 -34.44
CA ALA A 28 -0.52 -10.19 -34.97
C ALA A 28 -1.62 -10.36 -33.89
N GLY A 29 -1.27 -10.42 -32.60
CA GLY A 29 -2.17 -10.90 -31.53
C GLY A 29 -3.11 -9.87 -30.88
N TYR A 30 -3.20 -8.64 -31.37
CA TYR A 30 -3.83 -7.52 -30.64
C TYR A 30 -4.88 -6.72 -31.44
N LEU A 31 -5.33 -7.22 -32.60
CA LEU A 31 -6.27 -6.51 -33.49
C LEU A 31 -7.53 -7.33 -33.85
N LEU A 32 -7.91 -8.29 -33.01
CA LEU A 32 -9.01 -9.22 -33.27
C LEU A 32 -10.07 -9.32 -32.15
N TRP A 33 -10.17 -8.29 -31.30
CA TRP A 33 -11.19 -8.20 -30.24
C TRP A 33 -12.20 -7.05 -30.42
N VAL A 34 -12.06 -6.24 -31.48
CA VAL A 34 -12.87 -5.02 -31.70
C VAL A 34 -13.96 -5.20 -32.78
N PHE A 35 -13.98 -6.32 -33.52
CA PHE A 35 -14.82 -6.47 -34.72
C PHE A 35 -15.52 -7.84 -34.89
N LEU A 36 -15.87 -8.54 -33.80
CA LEU A 36 -16.62 -9.81 -33.85
C LEU A 36 -17.83 -9.85 -32.91
N CYS A 37 -18.62 -8.78 -32.91
CA CYS A 37 -20.01 -8.77 -32.43
C CYS A 37 -20.93 -8.04 -33.41
N ASP A 38 -20.97 -8.48 -34.67
CA ASP A 38 -22.15 -8.25 -35.52
C ASP A 38 -22.20 -9.20 -36.75
N ARG A 39 -23.41 -9.34 -37.33
CA ARG A 39 -23.77 -10.08 -38.56
C ARG A 39 -23.76 -11.62 -38.52
N ASP A 40 -24.70 -12.33 -39.16
CA ASP A 40 -25.92 -11.91 -39.87
C ASP A 40 -26.97 -13.05 -39.85
N VAL A 41 -28.25 -12.73 -39.64
CA VAL A 41 -29.41 -13.58 -40.00
C VAL A 41 -30.45 -12.69 -40.69
N ALA A 42 -31.02 -13.15 -41.80
CA ALA A 42 -31.50 -12.24 -42.85
C ALA A 42 -33.01 -11.95 -42.91
N ALA A 43 -33.31 -10.83 -43.58
CA ALA A 43 -34.50 -10.55 -44.41
C ALA A 43 -35.71 -9.77 -43.84
N ALA A 44 -35.57 -8.44 -43.86
CA ALA A 44 -36.56 -7.47 -44.39
C ALA A 44 -37.84 -7.13 -43.57
N PRO A 45 -38.54 -6.02 -43.89
CA PRO A 45 -37.95 -4.67 -43.88
C PRO A 45 -38.81 -3.63 -43.14
N GLY A 46 -38.21 -2.86 -42.23
CA GLY A 46 -38.76 -1.62 -41.66
C GLY A 46 -37.84 -0.44 -41.94
N ARG A 47 -38.39 0.71 -42.36
CA ARG A 47 -37.62 1.96 -42.51
C ARG A 47 -37.71 2.77 -41.21
N GLU A 48 -36.72 2.61 -40.35
CA GLU A 48 -36.39 3.62 -39.34
C GLU A 48 -35.07 4.29 -39.72
N GLN A 49 -34.95 5.57 -39.39
CA GLN A 49 -33.73 6.33 -39.68
C GLN A 49 -32.69 6.00 -38.62
N LEU A 50 -31.64 5.27 -39.00
CA LEU A 50 -30.42 5.19 -38.20
C LEU A 50 -29.81 6.60 -38.08
N VAL A 51 -30.15 7.27 -36.99
CA VAL A 51 -29.37 8.41 -36.49
C VAL A 51 -28.00 7.86 -36.12
N SER A 52 -26.95 8.35 -36.76
CA SER A 52 -25.58 8.04 -36.36
C SER A 52 -25.32 8.64 -34.98
N ALA A 53 -25.36 7.81 -33.94
CA ALA A 53 -24.90 8.22 -32.62
C ALA A 53 -23.44 8.70 -32.75
N GLN A 54 -23.20 9.97 -32.40
CA GLN A 54 -21.83 10.46 -32.32
C GLN A 54 -21.13 9.77 -31.15
N PRO A 55 -19.81 9.51 -31.24
CA PRO A 55 -19.06 9.06 -30.07
C PRO A 55 -19.22 10.09 -28.95
N PRO A 56 -19.29 9.65 -27.67
CA PRO A 56 -19.52 10.55 -26.54
C PRO A 56 -18.41 11.59 -26.47
N ALA A 57 -18.79 12.87 -26.32
CA ALA A 57 -17.82 13.94 -26.11
C ALA A 57 -17.33 13.94 -24.66
N THR A 58 -16.15 14.53 -24.45
CA THR A 58 -15.65 14.88 -23.11
C THR A 58 -15.61 16.41 -23.00
N HIS A 59 -16.42 16.95 -22.10
CA HIS A 59 -16.52 18.39 -21.84
C HIS A 59 -15.64 18.77 -20.65
N ASN A 60 -14.75 19.73 -20.84
CA ASN A 60 -13.87 20.22 -19.78
C ASN A 60 -14.48 21.45 -19.09
N VAL A 61 -14.60 21.40 -17.77
CA VAL A 61 -14.82 22.56 -16.91
C VAL A 61 -13.46 23.01 -16.39
N THR A 62 -12.83 23.99 -17.03
CA THR A 62 -11.50 24.47 -16.60
C THR A 62 -11.63 25.57 -15.54
N ILE A 63 -11.06 25.38 -14.36
CA ILE A 63 -10.99 26.40 -13.30
C ILE A 63 -9.53 26.71 -12.97
N SER A 64 -9.09 27.92 -13.34
CA SER A 64 -7.74 28.43 -13.05
C SER A 64 -7.69 29.37 -11.84
N ASP A 65 -8.78 30.03 -11.48
CA ASP A 65 -8.90 30.85 -10.27
C ASP A 65 -10.35 30.87 -9.78
N PHE A 66 -10.58 30.49 -8.52
CA PHE A 66 -11.89 30.52 -7.87
C PHE A 66 -12.42 31.94 -7.62
N ASN A 67 -11.58 32.97 -7.76
CA ASN A 67 -11.92 34.38 -7.53
C ASN A 67 -12.32 35.13 -8.82
N TYR A 68 -12.25 34.49 -9.99
CA TYR A 68 -12.41 35.15 -11.28
C TYR A 68 -13.86 35.57 -11.59
N GLN A 69 -14.11 36.89 -11.60
CA GLN A 69 -15.42 37.47 -11.90
C GLN A 69 -15.57 37.81 -13.40
N GLY A 70 -15.67 36.77 -14.23
CA GLY A 70 -15.95 36.90 -15.67
C GLY A 70 -17.39 37.35 -15.99
N PRO A 71 -17.65 37.85 -17.21
CA PRO A 71 -19.01 38.19 -17.65
C PRO A 71 -19.93 36.97 -17.67
N VAL A 72 -21.18 37.16 -17.24
CA VAL A 72 -22.17 36.07 -17.08
C VAL A 72 -22.97 35.88 -18.37
N SER A 73 -22.98 34.66 -18.90
CA SER A 73 -23.97 34.23 -19.89
C SER A 73 -25.30 33.93 -19.17
N PRO A 74 -26.42 34.59 -19.52
CA PRO A 74 -27.73 34.31 -18.92
C PRO A 74 -28.40 33.09 -19.59
N THR A 75 -27.69 31.96 -19.66
CA THR A 75 -28.14 30.70 -20.24
C THR A 75 -28.80 29.82 -19.17
N SER A 76 -30.04 29.37 -19.42
CA SER A 76 -30.80 28.51 -18.50
C SER A 76 -30.49 27.01 -18.69
N ALA A 77 -29.29 26.69 -19.14
CA ALA A 77 -28.81 25.34 -19.39
C ALA A 77 -27.37 25.22 -18.84
N PRO A 78 -26.97 24.08 -18.26
CA PRO A 78 -25.63 23.90 -17.70
C PRO A 78 -24.59 23.79 -18.82
N ASP A 79 -23.95 24.90 -19.15
CA ASP A 79 -22.74 24.97 -19.99
C ASP A 79 -21.47 25.06 -19.12
N CYS A 80 -20.27 25.04 -19.72
CA CYS A 80 -19.02 25.10 -18.96
C CYS A 80 -18.90 26.36 -18.07
N SER A 81 -19.52 27.49 -18.45
CA SER A 81 -19.48 28.73 -17.66
C SER A 81 -20.37 28.65 -16.41
N TYR A 82 -21.49 27.92 -16.48
CA TYR A 82 -22.36 27.63 -15.33
C TYR A 82 -21.61 26.87 -14.23
N TYR A 83 -20.82 25.86 -14.58
CA TYR A 83 -20.00 25.11 -13.62
C TYR A 83 -18.81 25.92 -13.10
N GLN A 84 -18.09 26.61 -13.99
CA GLN A 84 -16.89 27.41 -13.68
C GLN A 84 -17.16 28.52 -12.65
N GLN A 85 -18.39 29.06 -12.61
CA GLN A 85 -18.80 30.10 -11.64
C GLN A 85 -19.45 29.55 -10.36
N ARG A 86 -19.65 28.23 -10.23
CA ARG A 86 -20.35 27.59 -9.11
C ARG A 86 -19.46 26.74 -8.22
N ILE A 87 -18.54 25.98 -8.79
CA ILE A 87 -17.62 25.12 -8.04
C ILE A 87 -16.67 26.02 -7.23
N GLN A 88 -16.66 25.84 -5.91
CA GLN A 88 -15.88 26.65 -4.97
C GLN A 88 -15.17 25.71 -3.98
N LEU A 89 -14.02 26.12 -3.45
CA LEU A 89 -13.39 25.39 -2.34
C LEU A 89 -14.25 25.49 -1.08
N ARG A 90 -14.37 24.38 -0.34
CA ARG A 90 -15.00 24.37 0.97
C ARG A 90 -14.08 25.02 2.01
N PRO A 91 -14.65 25.78 2.96
CA PRO A 91 -13.93 26.13 4.18
C PRO A 91 -13.42 24.86 4.90
N LEU A 92 -12.20 24.96 5.43
CA LEU A 92 -11.49 23.91 6.15
C LEU A 92 -10.73 24.57 7.30
N LEU A 93 -10.52 23.84 8.40
CA LEU A 93 -9.60 24.22 9.48
C LEU A 93 -8.56 23.11 9.63
N SER A 94 -7.29 23.47 9.80
CA SER A 94 -6.19 22.49 9.94
C SER A 94 -6.03 21.96 11.36
N SER A 95 -6.36 22.76 12.38
CA SER A 95 -6.22 22.37 13.78
C SER A 95 -7.27 23.04 14.66
N THR A 96 -7.59 22.39 15.78
CA THR A 96 -8.43 22.95 16.87
C THR A 96 -7.63 23.81 17.85
N VAL A 97 -6.30 23.83 17.72
CA VAL A 97 -5.35 24.69 18.46
C VAL A 97 -4.59 25.65 17.53
N ALA A 98 -3.81 26.56 18.11
CA ALA A 98 -2.98 27.50 17.35
C ALA A 98 -1.92 26.79 16.48
N ARG A 99 -1.48 27.43 15.39
CA ARG A 99 -0.64 26.76 14.39
C ARG A 99 0.77 26.45 14.90
N ASP A 100 1.35 27.37 15.66
CA ASP A 100 2.64 27.21 16.33
C ASP A 100 2.59 26.11 17.41
N GLU A 101 1.50 26.03 18.18
CA GLU A 101 1.24 24.93 19.12
C GLU A 101 1.13 23.58 18.39
N PHE A 102 0.43 23.52 17.27
CA PHE A 102 0.24 22.31 16.48
C PHE A 102 1.55 21.80 15.84
N GLU A 103 2.35 22.69 15.22
CA GLU A 103 3.65 22.30 14.66
C GLU A 103 4.64 21.87 15.75
N ALA A 104 4.63 22.53 16.92
CA ALA A 104 5.45 22.14 18.07
C ALA A 104 5.05 20.75 18.63
N TRP A 105 3.74 20.46 18.71
CA TRP A 105 3.27 19.13 19.06
C TRP A 105 3.68 18.08 18.02
N LEU A 106 3.49 18.36 16.72
CA LEU A 106 3.90 17.45 15.65
C LEU A 106 5.40 17.12 15.74
N GLN A 107 6.25 18.12 15.96
CA GLN A 107 7.69 17.92 16.11
C GLN A 107 8.03 17.04 17.33
N LYS A 108 7.46 17.34 18.51
CA LYS A 108 7.63 16.53 19.73
C LYS A 108 7.17 15.09 19.52
N GLN A 109 5.95 14.91 19.01
CA GLN A 109 5.33 13.59 18.88
C GLN A 109 6.01 12.73 17.82
N THR A 110 6.60 13.32 16.78
CA THR A 110 7.32 12.55 15.75
C THR A 110 8.63 11.97 16.28
N ALA A 111 9.38 12.75 17.07
CA ALA A 111 10.58 12.26 17.73
C ALA A 111 10.24 11.14 18.72
N LEU A 112 9.24 11.37 19.59
CA LEU A 112 8.76 10.35 20.54
C LEU A 112 8.22 9.11 19.82
N SER A 113 7.50 9.25 18.72
CA SER A 113 6.96 8.07 18.00
C SER A 113 8.09 7.21 17.43
N PHE A 114 9.15 7.81 16.87
CA PHE A 114 10.29 7.03 16.39
C PHE A 114 11.04 6.35 17.56
N GLU A 115 11.21 7.04 18.70
CA GLU A 115 11.79 6.47 19.92
C GLU A 115 10.97 5.28 20.45
N ARG A 116 9.64 5.44 20.58
CA ARG A 116 8.73 4.39 21.07
C ARG A 116 8.62 3.20 20.09
N LEU A 117 8.74 3.44 18.79
CA LEU A 117 8.84 2.39 17.77
C LEU A 117 10.11 1.55 17.96
N LEU A 118 11.27 2.21 18.09
CA LEU A 118 12.55 1.53 18.33
C LEU A 118 12.60 0.81 19.69
N ALA A 119 11.90 1.32 20.70
CA ALA A 119 11.80 0.70 22.02
C ALA A 119 11.06 -0.66 22.02
N ASN A 120 10.33 -1.00 20.95
CA ASN A 120 9.66 -2.29 20.76
C ASN A 120 10.43 -3.25 19.82
N ILE A 121 11.68 -2.93 19.43
CA ILE A 121 12.55 -3.82 18.65
C ILE A 121 13.60 -4.44 19.57
N GLY A 122 13.76 -5.76 19.56
CA GLY A 122 14.82 -6.47 20.27
C GLY A 122 16.19 -6.18 19.63
N ASP A 123 16.92 -5.22 20.18
CA ASP A 123 18.25 -4.82 19.72
C ASP A 123 19.09 -4.33 20.91
N VAL A 124 20.20 -5.02 21.20
CA VAL A 124 21.06 -4.69 22.37
C VAL A 124 21.72 -3.30 22.31
N GLU A 125 21.78 -2.66 21.14
CA GLU A 125 22.30 -1.29 21.00
C GLU A 125 21.20 -0.22 21.18
N LEU A 126 19.92 -0.63 21.19
CA LEU A 126 18.77 0.26 21.40
C LEU A 126 18.18 0.13 22.80
N ASN A 127 18.09 -1.09 23.33
CA ASN A 127 17.45 -1.37 24.62
C ASN A 127 17.93 -2.71 25.22
N ASN A 128 17.30 -3.13 26.32
CA ASN A 128 17.66 -4.33 27.09
C ASN A 128 16.62 -5.46 27.03
N LEU A 129 15.62 -5.39 26.13
CA LEU A 129 14.47 -6.31 26.08
C LEU A 129 14.86 -7.80 26.07
N SER A 130 15.98 -8.14 25.41
CA SER A 130 16.45 -9.54 25.37
C SER A 130 16.86 -10.07 26.75
N SER A 131 17.45 -9.21 27.59
CA SER A 131 17.91 -9.55 28.94
C SER A 131 16.84 -9.43 30.02
N THR A 132 15.79 -8.61 29.80
CA THR A 132 14.73 -8.35 30.78
C THR A 132 13.46 -9.15 30.51
N GLU A 133 13.09 -9.30 29.24
CA GLU A 133 11.80 -9.86 28.81
C GLU A 133 11.93 -11.08 27.88
N GLY A 134 13.15 -11.50 27.52
CA GLY A 134 13.42 -12.67 26.68
C GLY A 134 13.22 -12.47 25.17
N VAL A 135 13.07 -11.23 24.72
CA VAL A 135 12.88 -10.90 23.29
C VAL A 135 14.14 -11.24 22.49
N ALA A 136 14.01 -11.98 21.40
CA ALA A 136 15.13 -12.35 20.55
C ALA A 136 15.68 -11.14 19.76
N GLU A 137 16.97 -11.16 19.47
CA GLU A 137 17.60 -10.11 18.65
C GLU A 137 16.95 -10.05 17.25
N GLY A 138 16.65 -8.85 16.77
CA GLY A 138 15.92 -8.58 15.53
C GLY A 138 14.41 -8.82 15.57
N SER A 139 13.87 -9.27 16.71
CA SER A 139 12.43 -9.42 16.91
C SER A 139 11.76 -8.04 17.03
N VAL A 140 10.53 -7.89 16.54
CA VAL A 140 9.71 -6.68 16.76
C VAL A 140 8.44 -7.11 17.46
N ILE A 141 8.22 -6.64 18.70
CA ILE A 141 6.95 -6.91 19.39
C ILE A 141 5.87 -5.99 18.84
N ALA A 142 4.62 -6.48 18.71
CA ALA A 142 3.50 -5.61 18.34
C ALA A 142 3.20 -4.59 19.44
N SER A 143 3.28 -5.02 20.71
CA SER A 143 3.08 -4.18 21.89
C SER A 143 3.75 -4.80 23.13
N PRO A 144 4.18 -3.99 24.13
CA PRO A 144 4.56 -4.46 25.47
C PRO A 144 3.36 -4.89 26.34
N SER A 145 2.16 -5.03 25.79
CA SER A 145 0.96 -5.50 26.49
C SER A 145 0.92 -7.02 26.57
N LYS A 146 0.95 -7.58 27.79
CA LYS A 146 0.92 -9.03 28.05
C LYS A 146 -0.45 -9.56 28.46
N HIS A 147 -1.40 -8.70 28.82
CA HIS A 147 -2.74 -9.09 29.27
C HIS A 147 -3.75 -8.00 28.90
N ALA A 148 -4.93 -8.41 28.42
CA ALA A 148 -6.06 -7.53 28.11
C ALA A 148 -5.72 -6.29 27.23
N PRO A 149 -5.19 -6.47 26.01
CA PRO A 149 -4.94 -7.74 25.31
C PRO A 149 -3.50 -8.26 25.52
N ASP A 150 -3.25 -9.52 25.17
CA ASP A 150 -1.90 -10.09 25.09
C ASP A 150 -1.37 -9.98 23.64
N TYR A 151 -0.52 -8.99 23.41
CA TYR A 151 0.11 -8.66 22.13
C TYR A 151 1.65 -8.78 22.23
N PHE A 152 2.15 -9.49 23.25
CA PHE A 152 3.59 -9.69 23.45
C PHE A 152 4.13 -10.83 22.58
N TYR A 153 3.94 -10.68 21.27
CA TYR A 153 4.37 -11.58 20.20
C TYR A 153 4.98 -10.74 19.07
N GLN A 154 5.70 -11.41 18.17
CA GLN A 154 6.17 -10.81 16.93
C GLN A 154 5.31 -11.28 15.74
N TRP A 155 4.62 -10.36 15.09
CA TRP A 155 3.87 -10.61 13.85
C TRP A 155 4.74 -10.28 12.64
N ILE A 156 4.65 -11.09 11.58
CA ILE A 156 5.48 -10.88 10.37
C ILE A 156 5.11 -9.57 9.66
N ARG A 157 3.81 -9.26 9.57
CA ARG A 157 3.28 -7.97 9.06
C ARG A 157 3.83 -6.78 9.83
N ASP A 158 3.56 -6.73 11.13
CA ASP A 158 3.90 -5.60 12.00
C ASP A 158 5.42 -5.38 12.05
N SER A 159 6.20 -6.47 12.10
CA SER A 159 7.67 -6.41 12.02
C SER A 159 8.14 -5.82 10.69
N ALA A 160 7.60 -6.29 9.56
CA ALA A 160 7.99 -5.81 8.24
C ALA A 160 7.63 -4.33 8.00
N ILE A 161 6.44 -3.90 8.44
CA ILE A 161 6.00 -2.49 8.33
C ILE A 161 6.84 -1.59 9.25
N THR A 162 7.11 -2.03 10.48
CA THR A 162 7.99 -1.33 11.43
C THR A 162 9.39 -1.16 10.85
N ILE A 163 10.00 -2.23 10.33
CA ILE A 163 11.36 -2.20 9.79
C ILE A 163 11.41 -1.40 8.48
N ASN A 164 10.38 -1.44 7.64
CA ASN A 164 10.31 -0.54 6.48
C ASN A 164 10.26 0.94 6.90
N THR A 165 9.63 1.26 8.05
CA THR A 165 9.66 2.61 8.63
C THR A 165 11.09 3.01 9.05
N VAL A 166 11.86 2.08 9.65
CA VAL A 166 13.28 2.30 9.96
C VAL A 166 14.12 2.49 8.69
N VAL A 167 13.87 1.70 7.64
CA VAL A 167 14.52 1.86 6.32
C VAL A 167 14.24 3.23 5.70
N SER A 168 12.99 3.70 5.71
CA SER A 168 12.65 5.04 5.24
C SER A 168 13.29 6.15 6.09
N HIS A 169 13.54 5.93 7.39
CA HIS A 169 14.34 6.86 8.20
C HIS A 169 15.83 6.87 7.80
N ILE A 170 16.43 5.69 7.55
CA ILE A 170 17.82 5.58 7.06
C ILE A 170 17.98 6.31 5.72
N SER A 171 17.04 6.11 4.77
CA SER A 171 17.10 6.76 3.45
C SER A 171 16.97 8.29 3.53
N ASN A 172 16.04 8.79 4.35
CA ASN A 172 15.87 10.24 4.56
C ASN A 172 17.08 10.89 5.26
N SER A 173 17.77 10.16 6.15
CA SER A 173 18.90 10.69 6.92
C SER A 173 20.25 10.57 6.17
N SER A 174 20.44 9.54 5.35
CA SER A 174 21.70 9.30 4.65
C SER A 174 22.10 10.45 3.71
N GLN A 175 21.12 11.12 3.10
CA GLN A 175 21.31 12.30 2.25
C GLN A 175 21.95 13.50 2.96
N SER A 176 21.88 13.58 4.30
CA SER A 176 22.41 14.71 5.07
C SER A 176 23.57 14.35 6.00
N SER A 177 23.57 13.12 6.55
CA SER A 177 24.47 12.73 7.64
C SER A 177 25.22 11.42 7.41
N GLY A 178 25.00 10.75 6.27
CA GLY A 178 25.48 9.38 6.04
C GLY A 178 24.61 8.31 6.74
N LEU A 179 24.94 7.03 6.52
CA LEU A 179 24.17 5.92 7.08
C LEU A 179 24.28 5.86 8.61
N ASN A 180 23.15 5.87 9.30
CA ASN A 180 23.09 5.59 10.73
C ASN A 180 23.36 4.09 10.97
N LEU A 181 24.59 3.74 11.37
CA LEU A 181 25.01 2.36 11.54
C LEU A 181 24.19 1.60 12.61
N THR A 182 23.72 2.26 13.68
CA THR A 182 22.85 1.60 14.67
C THR A 182 21.57 1.09 14.01
N LEU A 183 20.87 1.95 13.27
CA LEU A 183 19.62 1.57 12.58
C LEU A 183 19.87 0.54 11.47
N VAL A 184 21.00 0.63 10.75
CA VAL A 184 21.42 -0.39 9.78
C VAL A 184 21.61 -1.74 10.48
N GLY A 185 22.24 -1.76 11.67
CA GLY A 185 22.34 -2.93 12.53
C GLY A 185 20.98 -3.52 12.90
N THR A 186 20.03 -2.69 13.32
CA THR A 186 18.65 -3.11 13.64
C THR A 186 17.96 -3.79 12.46
N VAL A 187 18.11 -3.26 11.23
CA VAL A 187 17.57 -3.89 10.02
C VAL A 187 18.28 -5.22 9.71
N LEU A 188 19.61 -5.29 9.80
CA LEU A 188 20.39 -6.52 9.61
C LEU A 188 19.97 -7.63 10.60
N LYS A 189 19.77 -7.25 11.87
CA LYS A 189 19.32 -8.14 12.95
C LYS A 189 17.92 -8.70 12.65
N TYR A 190 16.97 -7.86 12.23
CA TYR A 190 15.64 -8.32 11.81
C TYR A 190 15.66 -9.27 10.61
N ILE A 191 16.50 -9.01 9.60
CA ILE A 191 16.62 -9.90 8.43
C ILE A 191 17.22 -11.25 8.86
N ASN A 192 18.14 -11.27 9.83
CA ASN A 192 18.66 -12.52 10.41
C ASN A 192 17.61 -13.25 11.28
N ASN A 193 16.82 -12.52 12.06
CA ASN A 193 15.70 -13.08 12.81
C ASN A 193 14.70 -13.76 11.86
N SER A 194 14.31 -13.06 10.79
CA SER A 194 13.46 -13.60 9.73
C SER A 194 14.01 -14.86 9.08
N CYS A 195 15.33 -14.94 8.85
CA CYS A 195 15.99 -16.15 8.35
C CYS A 195 15.75 -17.37 9.27
N ILE A 196 15.77 -17.16 10.60
CA ILE A 196 15.48 -18.18 11.62
C ILE A 196 14.00 -18.57 11.61
N LEU A 197 13.08 -17.60 11.58
CA LEU A 197 11.63 -17.85 11.56
C LEU A 197 11.20 -18.62 10.31
N GLN A 198 11.70 -18.24 9.13
CA GLN A 198 11.42 -18.93 7.85
C GLN A 198 11.77 -20.43 7.89
N ARG A 199 12.71 -20.85 8.75
CA ARG A 199 13.24 -22.23 8.81
C ARG A 199 12.66 -23.06 9.95
N ARG A 200 11.73 -22.50 10.73
CA ARG A 200 11.14 -23.16 11.91
C ARG A 200 9.76 -23.70 11.58
N GLU A 201 9.49 -24.95 11.95
CA GLU A 201 8.16 -25.55 11.79
C GLU A 201 7.14 -24.88 12.73
N ASN A 202 5.91 -24.73 12.26
CA ASN A 202 4.82 -24.04 12.96
C ASN A 202 3.45 -24.63 12.58
N PRO A 203 2.32 -24.21 13.21
CA PRO A 203 1.01 -24.76 12.88
C PRO A 203 0.51 -24.48 11.46
N SER A 204 1.03 -23.45 10.76
CA SER A 204 0.80 -23.24 9.33
C SER A 204 1.60 -24.18 8.41
N GLY A 205 2.71 -24.76 8.88
CA GLY A 205 3.45 -25.83 8.19
C GLY A 205 4.97 -25.73 8.28
N SER A 206 5.64 -26.03 7.17
CA SER A 206 7.10 -25.98 6.99
C SER A 206 7.47 -25.33 5.66
N LEU A 207 8.76 -25.32 5.29
CA LEU A 207 9.23 -24.89 3.97
C LEU A 207 8.78 -25.83 2.83
N GLU A 208 8.60 -27.12 3.11
CA GLU A 208 8.27 -28.13 2.08
C GLU A 208 6.82 -28.63 2.25
N PRO A 209 6.06 -28.87 1.16
CA PRO A 209 6.43 -28.67 -0.25
C PRO A 209 6.13 -27.27 -0.81
N GLU A 210 5.16 -26.55 -0.23
CA GLU A 210 4.60 -25.30 -0.80
C GLU A 210 4.93 -24.04 0.02
N LEU A 211 5.99 -24.09 0.85
CA LEU A 211 6.42 -23.00 1.75
C LEU A 211 5.35 -22.55 2.77
N GLU A 212 4.39 -23.41 3.09
CA GLU A 212 3.16 -23.05 3.83
C GLU A 212 3.44 -22.49 5.24
N GLY A 213 4.53 -22.94 5.88
CA GLY A 213 4.99 -22.39 7.16
C GLY A 213 5.40 -20.90 7.11
N LEU A 214 5.66 -20.33 5.93
CA LEU A 214 5.93 -18.89 5.80
C LEU A 214 4.67 -18.03 5.99
N GLY A 215 3.48 -18.62 5.86
CA GLY A 215 2.19 -17.97 6.12
C GLY A 215 1.79 -17.92 7.60
N GLU A 216 2.63 -18.37 8.54
CA GLU A 216 2.35 -18.26 9.98
C GLU A 216 2.38 -16.78 10.42
N PRO A 217 1.26 -16.22 10.95
CA PRO A 217 1.15 -14.79 11.21
C PRO A 217 2.12 -14.27 12.27
N LYS A 218 2.28 -15.03 13.36
CA LYS A 218 2.98 -14.58 14.57
C LYS A 218 3.76 -15.68 15.29
N TRP A 219 4.72 -15.24 16.09
CA TRP A 219 5.66 -16.09 16.84
C TRP A 219 5.83 -15.58 18.27
N GLU A 220 6.22 -16.47 19.17
CA GLU A 220 6.69 -16.11 20.51
C GLU A 220 7.93 -15.21 20.38
N VAL A 221 8.17 -14.32 21.35
CA VAL A 221 9.28 -13.34 21.26
C VAL A 221 10.67 -13.98 21.32
N ASP A 222 10.79 -15.22 21.80
CA ASP A 222 12.03 -16.02 21.80
C ASP A 222 12.26 -16.76 20.46
N ASN A 223 11.52 -16.36 19.41
CA ASN A 223 11.40 -17.00 18.10
C ASN A 223 10.72 -18.39 18.11
N SER A 224 10.18 -18.90 19.22
CA SER A 224 9.42 -20.17 19.20
C SER A 224 8.05 -20.02 18.52
N ALA A 225 7.51 -21.13 18.02
CA ALA A 225 6.28 -21.10 17.23
C ALA A 225 5.05 -20.93 18.13
N PHE A 226 4.19 -19.97 17.82
CA PHE A 226 2.92 -19.78 18.55
C PHE A 226 1.98 -20.96 18.26
N THR A 227 1.91 -21.91 19.19
CA THR A 227 1.16 -23.17 19.02
C THR A 227 -0.34 -23.07 19.30
N GLY A 228 -0.83 -21.89 19.71
CA GLY A 228 -2.25 -21.65 19.96
C GLY A 228 -3.11 -21.61 18.70
N ASN A 229 -4.43 -21.73 18.87
CA ASN A 229 -5.40 -21.46 17.81
C ASN A 229 -5.29 -20.00 17.36
N TRP A 230 -5.28 -19.75 16.05
CA TRP A 230 -5.15 -18.41 15.48
C TRP A 230 -5.75 -18.34 14.08
N GLY A 231 -6.03 -17.12 13.58
CA GLY A 231 -6.42 -16.89 12.19
C GLY A 231 -5.21 -17.05 11.25
N ARG A 232 -4.92 -18.29 10.83
CA ARG A 232 -3.77 -18.64 9.97
C ARG A 232 -4.18 -19.45 8.73
N PRO A 233 -3.41 -19.42 7.62
CA PRO A 233 -2.26 -18.54 7.36
C PRO A 233 -2.70 -17.09 7.09
N GLN A 234 -1.75 -16.15 7.12
CA GLN A 234 -1.91 -14.79 6.59
C GLN A 234 -0.85 -14.54 5.51
N ASN A 235 -1.32 -14.29 4.28
CA ASN A 235 -0.49 -14.34 3.07
C ASN A 235 0.10 -12.97 2.68
N ASP A 236 0.02 -11.99 3.57
CA ASP A 236 0.57 -10.62 3.48
C ASP A 236 1.94 -10.48 4.16
N GLY A 237 2.23 -11.29 5.20
CA GLY A 237 3.49 -11.25 5.94
C GLY A 237 4.74 -11.42 5.05
N PRO A 238 4.90 -12.54 4.31
CA PRO A 238 6.03 -12.74 3.40
C PRO A 238 6.22 -11.65 2.33
N PRO A 239 5.20 -11.18 1.59
CA PRO A 239 5.40 -10.08 0.64
C PRO A 239 5.79 -8.76 1.33
N LEU A 240 5.23 -8.42 2.50
CA LEU A 240 5.65 -7.24 3.26
C LEU A 240 7.13 -7.33 3.70
N ARG A 241 7.57 -8.51 4.17
CA ARG A 241 8.98 -8.77 4.51
C ARG A 241 9.90 -8.66 3.30
N ALA A 242 9.49 -9.18 2.15
CA ALA A 242 10.22 -9.03 0.89
C ALA A 242 10.33 -7.56 0.46
N ILE A 243 9.26 -6.77 0.58
CA ILE A 243 9.25 -5.32 0.30
C ILE A 243 10.23 -4.58 1.21
N ALA A 244 10.16 -4.78 2.53
CA ALA A 244 11.07 -4.13 3.49
C ALA A 244 12.54 -4.47 3.20
N THR A 245 12.82 -5.74 2.89
CA THR A 245 14.17 -6.23 2.52
C THR A 245 14.68 -5.61 1.22
N LEU A 246 13.83 -5.51 0.19
CA LEU A 246 14.18 -4.89 -1.09
C LEU A 246 14.37 -3.38 -0.98
N ASN A 247 13.56 -2.70 -0.18
CA ASN A 247 13.71 -1.27 0.10
C ASN A 247 15.01 -0.96 0.86
N PHE A 248 15.43 -1.83 1.79
CA PHE A 248 16.73 -1.73 2.46
C PHE A 248 17.90 -1.88 1.47
N LEU A 249 17.86 -2.91 0.62
CA LEU A 249 18.87 -3.12 -0.42
C LEU A 249 18.94 -1.93 -1.40
N ASN A 250 17.80 -1.35 -1.78
CA ASN A 250 17.77 -0.13 -2.60
C ASN A 250 18.38 1.07 -1.87
N THR A 251 18.07 1.25 -0.58
CA THR A 251 18.62 2.33 0.27
C THR A 251 20.14 2.26 0.38
N LEU A 252 20.71 1.06 0.55
CA LEU A 252 22.16 0.85 0.54
C LEU A 252 22.76 1.21 -0.84
N ASN A 253 22.16 0.71 -1.92
CA ASN A 253 22.60 0.93 -3.30
C ASN A 253 22.55 2.41 -3.70
N GLN A 254 21.46 3.13 -3.39
CA GLN A 254 21.33 4.58 -3.54
C GLN A 254 22.38 5.35 -2.72
N SER A 255 22.69 4.86 -1.52
CA SER A 255 23.74 5.41 -0.64
C SER A 255 25.16 4.95 -1.02
N GLY A 256 25.36 4.30 -2.17
CA GLY A 256 26.66 3.86 -2.68
C GLY A 256 27.35 2.74 -1.86
N ASN A 257 26.61 2.01 -1.04
CA ASN A 257 27.12 0.97 -0.16
C ASN A 257 26.65 -0.43 -0.58
N SER A 258 27.51 -1.44 -0.41
CA SER A 258 27.14 -2.86 -0.49
C SER A 258 26.74 -3.39 0.89
N LEU A 259 26.08 -4.56 0.92
CA LEU A 259 25.69 -5.20 2.19
C LEU A 259 26.92 -5.64 3.00
N GLU A 260 27.92 -6.21 2.32
CA GLU A 260 29.21 -6.60 2.91
C GLU A 260 29.92 -5.42 3.58
N ASN A 261 29.93 -4.24 2.92
CA ASN A 261 30.59 -3.05 3.47
C ASN A 261 29.94 -2.57 4.78
N VAL A 262 28.60 -2.53 4.85
CA VAL A 262 27.91 -2.04 6.07
C VAL A 262 27.92 -3.06 7.20
N ILE A 263 27.94 -4.37 6.90
CA ILE A 263 28.20 -5.42 7.89
C ILE A 263 29.58 -5.22 8.51
N ASN A 264 30.61 -5.04 7.68
CA ASN A 264 31.98 -4.83 8.17
C ASN A 264 32.10 -3.53 9.00
N GLN A 265 31.58 -2.40 8.51
CA GLN A 265 31.57 -1.12 9.25
C GLN A 265 30.88 -1.24 10.62
N TYR A 266 29.73 -1.91 10.69
CA TYR A 266 29.02 -2.13 11.95
C TYR A 266 29.86 -2.98 12.92
N GLN A 267 30.42 -4.09 12.46
CA GLN A 267 31.19 -5.00 13.31
C GLN A 267 32.51 -4.36 13.80
N GLU A 268 33.12 -3.47 13.03
CA GLU A 268 34.29 -2.67 13.45
C GLU A 268 33.94 -1.61 14.50
N GLU A 269 32.85 -0.85 14.30
CA GLU A 269 32.43 0.24 15.21
C GLU A 269 31.95 -0.31 16.56
N PHE A 270 30.99 -1.25 16.54
CA PHE A 270 30.39 -1.85 17.74
C PHE A 270 31.21 -3.01 18.32
N LYS A 271 32.28 -3.44 17.63
CA LYS A 271 33.23 -4.50 18.07
C LYS A 271 32.54 -5.82 18.41
N THR A 272 31.52 -6.14 17.63
CA THR A 272 30.62 -7.28 17.84
C THR A 272 30.56 -8.16 16.59
N ASP A 273 30.24 -9.43 16.78
CA ASP A 273 29.98 -10.40 15.72
C ASP A 273 28.45 -10.56 15.62
N LEU A 274 27.86 -10.06 14.53
CA LEU A 274 26.41 -10.07 14.32
C LEU A 274 25.85 -11.48 14.06
N LYS A 275 26.70 -12.47 13.73
CA LYS A 275 26.30 -13.87 13.45
C LYS A 275 25.16 -13.96 12.44
N LEU A 276 25.23 -13.11 11.42
CA LEU A 276 24.28 -13.10 10.31
C LEU A 276 24.40 -14.40 9.51
N SER A 277 23.24 -14.95 9.12
CA SER A 277 23.17 -16.11 8.22
C SER A 277 23.76 -15.81 6.83
N PHE A 278 23.87 -14.53 6.47
CA PHE A 278 24.31 -13.98 5.19
C PHE A 278 25.40 -12.93 5.39
N GLN A 279 26.34 -12.82 4.45
CA GLN A 279 27.45 -11.85 4.48
C GLN A 279 27.41 -10.85 3.31
N ASN A 280 26.57 -11.09 2.29
CA ASN A 280 26.47 -10.31 1.05
C ASN A 280 25.08 -10.43 0.41
N GLU A 281 24.79 -9.59 -0.58
CA GLU A 281 23.49 -9.54 -1.26
C GLU A 281 23.08 -10.87 -1.92
N ARG A 282 24.03 -11.70 -2.37
CA ARG A 282 23.74 -13.00 -3.02
C ARG A 282 23.23 -14.00 -1.99
N GLU A 283 23.87 -14.08 -0.83
CA GLU A 283 23.45 -14.94 0.27
C GLU A 283 22.13 -14.50 0.88
N LEU A 284 21.90 -13.20 1.08
CA LEU A 284 20.60 -12.68 1.54
C LEU A 284 19.49 -13.00 0.51
N SER A 285 19.81 -12.83 -0.78
CA SER A 285 18.94 -13.17 -1.91
C SER A 285 18.52 -14.64 -1.90
N ASP A 286 19.46 -15.58 -1.79
CA ASP A 286 19.16 -17.02 -1.74
C ASP A 286 18.48 -17.45 -0.43
N GLN A 287 18.90 -16.91 0.72
CA GLN A 287 18.48 -17.43 2.02
C GLN A 287 17.17 -16.85 2.55
N ILE A 288 16.81 -15.62 2.20
CA ILE A 288 15.59 -14.96 2.71
C ILE A 288 14.67 -14.55 1.56
N LEU A 289 15.16 -13.74 0.63
CA LEU A 289 14.32 -13.06 -0.34
C LEU A 289 13.68 -14.04 -1.36
N ALA A 290 14.45 -15.02 -1.82
CA ALA A 290 13.95 -16.04 -2.75
C ALA A 290 12.84 -16.91 -2.12
N LEU A 291 12.86 -17.14 -0.80
CA LEU A 291 11.84 -17.94 -0.10
C LEU A 291 10.51 -17.19 -0.02
N ASP A 292 10.52 -15.91 0.38
CA ASP A 292 9.29 -15.11 0.46
C ASP A 292 8.68 -14.87 -0.94
N LEU A 293 9.52 -14.71 -1.96
CA LEU A 293 9.05 -14.52 -3.34
C LEU A 293 8.53 -15.83 -3.97
N ASP A 294 9.17 -16.98 -3.76
CA ASP A 294 8.67 -18.30 -4.19
C ASP A 294 7.40 -18.69 -3.41
N PHE A 295 7.25 -18.24 -2.15
CA PHE A 295 5.97 -18.35 -1.43
C PHE A 295 4.87 -17.55 -2.12
N VAL A 296 5.10 -16.29 -2.51
CA VAL A 296 4.09 -15.48 -3.19
C VAL A 296 3.70 -16.10 -4.53
N THR A 297 4.65 -16.54 -5.37
CA THR A 297 4.30 -17.15 -6.68
C THR A 297 3.46 -18.41 -6.54
N LYS A 298 3.68 -19.23 -5.50
CA LYS A 298 2.91 -20.44 -5.19
C LYS A 298 1.56 -20.17 -4.50
N ASN A 299 1.51 -19.20 -3.59
CA ASN A 299 0.42 -19.07 -2.60
C ASN A 299 -0.50 -17.86 -2.79
N TRP A 300 -0.21 -16.90 -3.69
CA TRP A 300 -1.00 -15.66 -3.85
C TRP A 300 -2.51 -15.90 -4.02
N ARG A 301 -2.90 -16.99 -4.69
CA ARG A 301 -4.30 -17.34 -4.97
C ARG A 301 -4.96 -18.18 -3.87
N LYS A 302 -4.21 -18.72 -2.90
CA LYS A 302 -4.79 -19.45 -1.76
C LYS A 302 -5.48 -18.46 -0.83
N SER A 303 -6.65 -18.82 -0.31
CA SER A 303 -7.27 -18.06 0.77
C SER A 303 -6.38 -18.09 2.02
N GLY A 304 -6.38 -16.98 2.75
CA GLY A 304 -5.78 -16.82 4.07
C GLY A 304 -6.65 -15.89 4.89
N PHE A 305 -6.26 -15.56 6.11
CA PHE A 305 -6.93 -14.51 6.88
C PHE A 305 -6.51 -13.12 6.41
N ASP A 306 -7.37 -12.13 6.66
CA ASP A 306 -7.09 -10.72 6.45
C ASP A 306 -6.01 -10.20 7.44
N LEU A 307 -5.51 -8.99 7.18
CA LEU A 307 -4.59 -8.27 8.08
C LEU A 307 -5.16 -8.03 9.50
N TRP A 308 -6.48 -8.17 9.65
CA TRP A 308 -7.23 -8.08 10.90
C TRP A 308 -7.44 -9.44 11.60
N GLU A 309 -6.93 -10.52 11.00
CA GLU A 309 -6.84 -11.87 11.57
C GLU A 309 -8.19 -12.59 11.77
N GLU A 310 -9.24 -12.14 11.08
CA GLU A 310 -10.65 -12.48 11.35
C GLU A 310 -11.33 -13.26 10.22
N VAL A 311 -11.08 -12.88 8.97
CA VAL A 311 -11.84 -13.34 7.80
C VAL A 311 -10.95 -14.17 6.89
N ASN A 312 -11.19 -15.47 6.78
CA ASN A 312 -10.49 -16.34 5.83
C ASN A 312 -11.07 -16.15 4.40
N SER A 313 -10.36 -15.46 3.52
CA SER A 313 -10.79 -15.21 2.14
C SER A 313 -9.63 -14.79 1.21
N GLN A 314 -9.94 -14.03 0.15
CA GLN A 314 -8.97 -13.29 -0.65
C GLN A 314 -9.21 -11.78 -0.46
N HIS A 315 -8.15 -11.02 -0.24
CA HIS A 315 -8.21 -9.65 0.28
C HIS A 315 -7.43 -8.70 -0.62
N PHE A 316 -7.95 -7.49 -0.81
CA PHE A 316 -7.36 -6.47 -1.66
C PHE A 316 -5.97 -6.04 -1.14
N PHE A 317 -5.87 -5.75 0.16
CA PHE A 317 -4.61 -5.42 0.84
C PHE A 317 -3.53 -6.50 0.59
N THR A 318 -3.89 -7.75 0.83
CA THR A 318 -2.99 -8.91 0.69
C THR A 318 -2.54 -9.08 -0.76
N ALA A 319 -3.47 -9.02 -1.73
CA ALA A 319 -3.15 -9.14 -3.15
C ALA A 319 -2.32 -7.96 -3.68
N LEU A 320 -2.55 -6.73 -3.20
CA LEU A 320 -1.77 -5.56 -3.59
C LEU A 320 -0.34 -5.61 -3.04
N CYS A 321 -0.17 -6.06 -1.79
CA CYS A 321 1.16 -6.31 -1.21
C CYS A 321 1.90 -7.42 -1.98
N GLN A 322 1.22 -8.50 -2.35
CA GLN A 322 1.77 -9.56 -3.20
C GLN A 322 2.22 -9.04 -4.57
N LEU A 323 1.39 -8.21 -5.24
CA LEU A 323 1.74 -7.57 -6.51
C LEU A 323 3.01 -6.71 -6.38
N LYS A 324 3.12 -5.93 -5.28
CA LYS A 324 4.30 -5.07 -5.05
C LYS A 324 5.56 -5.89 -4.79
N ALA A 325 5.47 -6.97 -4.00
CA ALA A 325 6.59 -7.86 -3.75
C ALA A 325 7.12 -8.51 -5.04
N VAL A 326 6.24 -9.07 -5.89
CA VAL A 326 6.69 -9.64 -7.18
C VAL A 326 7.18 -8.57 -8.16
N SER A 327 6.63 -7.35 -8.11
CA SER A 327 7.09 -6.22 -8.95
C SER A 327 8.50 -5.76 -8.57
N LEU A 328 8.76 -5.53 -7.28
CA LEU A 328 10.09 -5.15 -6.79
C LEU A 328 11.10 -6.31 -6.97
N GLY A 329 10.69 -7.55 -6.70
CA GLY A 329 11.51 -8.74 -6.89
C GLY A 329 11.89 -8.96 -8.36
N TRP A 330 10.92 -8.85 -9.28
CA TRP A 330 11.17 -8.93 -10.72
C TRP A 330 12.15 -7.84 -11.17
N ASN A 331 11.96 -6.59 -10.74
CA ASN A 331 12.90 -5.51 -11.04
C ASN A 331 14.31 -5.80 -10.48
N TYR A 332 14.41 -6.34 -9.28
CA TYR A 332 15.69 -6.68 -8.64
C TYR A 332 16.46 -7.73 -9.45
N TYR A 333 15.84 -8.89 -9.74
CA TYR A 333 16.48 -9.97 -10.50
C TYR A 333 16.61 -9.70 -12.01
N ALA A 334 15.85 -8.75 -12.59
CA ALA A 334 15.98 -8.40 -14.00
C ALA A 334 16.97 -7.25 -14.27
N ASN A 335 17.03 -6.25 -13.37
CA ASN A 335 17.70 -4.96 -13.65
C ASN A 335 18.77 -4.55 -12.63
N VAL A 336 18.68 -4.97 -11.36
CA VAL A 336 19.56 -4.49 -10.27
C VAL A 336 20.68 -5.49 -9.92
N ARG A 337 20.36 -6.78 -9.99
CA ARG A 337 21.29 -7.91 -9.83
C ARG A 337 20.95 -9.02 -10.85
N PRO A 338 21.00 -8.76 -12.18
CA PRO A 338 20.73 -9.77 -13.21
C PRO A 338 21.66 -11.00 -13.11
N GLU A 339 22.84 -10.86 -12.52
CA GLU A 339 23.76 -11.95 -12.22
C GLU A 339 23.29 -12.90 -11.09
N PHE A 340 22.16 -12.61 -10.44
CA PHE A 340 21.50 -13.51 -9.48
C PHE A 340 20.41 -14.37 -10.12
N ASP A 341 19.97 -14.07 -11.36
CA ASP A 341 19.01 -14.90 -12.09
C ASP A 341 19.72 -15.99 -12.91
N SER A 342 19.10 -17.15 -13.08
CA SER A 342 19.73 -18.29 -13.76
C SER A 342 18.91 -18.81 -14.94
N GLU A 343 19.55 -19.13 -16.06
CA GLU A 343 18.87 -19.70 -17.24
C GLU A 343 18.13 -21.02 -16.94
N GLN A 344 18.51 -21.74 -15.87
CA GLN A 344 17.95 -23.03 -15.49
C GLN A 344 16.74 -22.91 -14.55
N LYS A 345 16.68 -21.86 -13.73
CA LYS A 345 15.52 -21.46 -12.91
C LYS A 345 15.49 -19.92 -12.88
N SER A 346 14.82 -19.30 -13.85
CA SER A 346 14.66 -17.84 -13.89
C SER A 346 13.58 -17.42 -12.89
N VAL A 347 14.05 -16.86 -11.77
CA VAL A 347 13.24 -16.20 -10.75
C VAL A 347 12.60 -14.95 -11.35
N ALA A 348 13.34 -14.17 -12.14
CA ALA A 348 12.82 -12.99 -12.83
C ALA A 348 11.63 -13.33 -13.75
N GLY A 349 11.74 -14.41 -14.54
CA GLY A 349 10.65 -14.88 -15.42
C GLY A 349 9.43 -15.40 -14.65
N GLY A 350 9.65 -16.12 -13.54
CA GLY A 350 8.56 -16.55 -12.66
C GLY A 350 7.78 -15.38 -12.07
N LEU A 351 8.49 -14.38 -11.54
CA LEU A 351 7.89 -13.18 -10.95
C LEU A 351 7.19 -12.29 -11.98
N HIS A 352 7.70 -12.21 -13.21
CA HIS A 352 7.02 -11.51 -14.31
C HIS A 352 5.66 -12.13 -14.63
N ASN A 353 5.57 -13.46 -14.69
CA ASN A 353 4.31 -14.16 -14.93
C ASN A 353 3.34 -13.93 -13.75
N SER A 354 3.79 -14.12 -12.50
CA SER A 354 2.96 -13.89 -11.32
C SER A 354 2.50 -12.43 -11.19
N PHE A 355 3.30 -11.45 -11.60
CA PHE A 355 2.87 -10.06 -11.68
C PHE A 355 1.68 -9.89 -12.63
N GLY A 356 1.72 -10.53 -13.81
CA GLY A 356 0.59 -10.51 -14.76
C GLY A 356 -0.68 -11.17 -14.20
N ASP A 357 -0.55 -12.34 -13.58
CA ASP A 357 -1.68 -13.08 -13.01
C ASP A 357 -2.32 -12.35 -11.81
N ILE A 358 -1.50 -11.84 -10.87
CA ILE A 358 -1.98 -11.09 -9.70
C ILE A 358 -2.59 -9.75 -10.14
N LEU A 359 -2.04 -9.09 -11.16
CA LEU A 359 -2.62 -7.87 -11.73
C LEU A 359 -4.00 -8.13 -12.37
N ASN A 360 -4.16 -9.22 -13.13
CA ASN A 360 -5.46 -9.60 -13.67
C ASN A 360 -6.47 -9.93 -12.55
N PHE A 361 -6.02 -10.59 -11.49
CA PHE A 361 -6.85 -10.87 -10.32
C PHE A 361 -7.31 -9.59 -9.60
N LEU A 362 -6.41 -8.64 -9.34
CA LEU A 362 -6.74 -7.36 -8.71
C LEU A 362 -7.70 -6.51 -9.57
N MET A 363 -7.48 -6.46 -10.88
CA MET A 363 -8.24 -5.60 -11.79
C MET A 363 -9.56 -6.21 -12.28
N VAL A 364 -9.69 -7.55 -12.30
CA VAL A 364 -10.81 -8.26 -12.93
C VAL A 364 -11.36 -9.39 -12.04
N ASP A 365 -10.60 -10.45 -11.80
CA ASP A 365 -11.18 -11.72 -11.31
C ASP A 365 -11.54 -11.71 -9.81
N GLY A 366 -10.90 -10.87 -9.00
CA GLY A 366 -11.05 -10.83 -7.54
C GLY A 366 -12.31 -10.12 -7.06
N GLY A 367 -12.91 -9.25 -7.88
CA GLY A 367 -14.15 -8.54 -7.55
C GLY A 367 -13.99 -7.33 -6.62
N PHE A 368 -12.77 -6.85 -6.37
CA PHE A 368 -12.47 -5.70 -5.50
C PHE A 368 -13.06 -4.38 -6.04
N SER A 369 -13.13 -4.23 -7.36
CA SER A 369 -13.74 -3.07 -8.04
C SER A 369 -15.22 -3.33 -8.36
N ASN A 370 -16.12 -2.48 -7.85
CA ASN A 370 -17.57 -2.63 -8.07
C ASN A 370 -18.26 -1.27 -8.31
N SER A 371 -18.81 -1.07 -9.51
CA SER A 371 -19.48 0.17 -9.94
C SER A 371 -20.82 0.48 -9.25
N ALA A 372 -21.37 -0.45 -8.47
CA ALA A 372 -22.52 -0.22 -7.60
C ALA A 372 -22.11 0.10 -6.14
N LYS A 373 -20.80 0.21 -5.86
CA LYS A 373 -20.23 0.62 -4.56
C LYS A 373 -19.32 1.83 -4.69
N ASN A 374 -18.49 1.89 -5.73
CA ASN A 374 -17.60 3.01 -6.09
C ASN A 374 -16.47 3.32 -5.10
N HIS A 375 -16.40 2.64 -3.96
CA HIS A 375 -15.19 2.37 -3.18
C HIS A 375 -14.60 1.00 -3.55
N ILE A 376 -13.33 0.77 -3.25
CA ILE A 376 -12.73 -0.58 -3.34
C ILE A 376 -13.29 -1.45 -2.22
N ILE A 377 -13.76 -2.65 -2.56
CA ILE A 377 -14.23 -3.66 -1.61
C ILE A 377 -13.03 -4.47 -1.13
N GLU A 378 -12.67 -4.36 0.15
CA GLU A 378 -11.50 -5.07 0.70
C GLU A 378 -11.62 -6.60 0.60
N THR A 379 -12.78 -7.17 0.95
CA THR A 379 -13.02 -8.64 0.91
C THR A 379 -14.36 -8.96 0.22
N PRO A 380 -14.35 -9.16 -1.12
CA PRO A 380 -15.59 -9.28 -1.92
C PRO A 380 -16.50 -10.46 -1.56
N GLN A 381 -15.94 -11.56 -1.05
CA GLN A 381 -16.68 -12.78 -0.70
C GLN A 381 -17.64 -12.60 0.49
N ILE A 382 -17.43 -11.55 1.32
CA ILE A 382 -18.31 -11.21 2.45
C ILE A 382 -19.09 -9.90 2.22
N LEU A 383 -19.16 -9.41 0.96
CA LEU A 383 -19.93 -8.22 0.62
C LEU A 383 -21.41 -8.41 0.95
N GLY A 384 -21.96 -7.52 1.78
CA GLY A 384 -23.32 -7.63 2.33
C GLY A 384 -23.38 -8.24 3.74
N GLN A 385 -22.27 -8.81 4.23
CA GLN A 385 -22.02 -8.99 5.66
C GLN A 385 -21.20 -7.81 6.20
N ARG A 386 -20.11 -7.43 5.49
CA ARG A 386 -19.47 -6.11 5.58
C ARG A 386 -19.86 -5.25 4.36
N SER A 387 -19.79 -3.93 4.47
CA SER A 387 -20.03 -2.97 3.38
C SER A 387 -18.94 -2.96 2.30
N GLY A 388 -17.78 -3.51 2.63
CA GLY A 388 -16.57 -3.51 1.79
C GLY A 388 -15.62 -2.34 2.06
N LEU A 389 -16.05 -1.33 2.82
CA LEU A 389 -15.19 -0.25 3.29
C LEU A 389 -14.24 -0.78 4.37
N ASP A 390 -12.93 -0.63 4.17
CA ASP A 390 -11.91 -0.96 5.16
C ASP A 390 -10.71 0.00 4.98
N ILE A 391 -10.11 0.44 6.09
CA ILE A 391 -8.89 1.24 6.07
C ILE A 391 -7.70 0.45 5.46
N ALA A 392 -7.76 -0.88 5.46
CA ALA A 392 -6.81 -1.77 4.80
C ALA A 392 -6.56 -1.40 3.33
N VAL A 393 -7.59 -0.95 2.61
CA VAL A 393 -7.50 -0.44 1.23
C VAL A 393 -6.48 0.70 1.13
N LEU A 394 -6.59 1.67 2.04
CA LEU A 394 -5.72 2.85 2.07
C LEU A 394 -4.31 2.44 2.51
N ILE A 395 -4.20 1.64 3.58
CA ILE A 395 -2.91 1.15 4.09
C ILE A 395 -2.15 0.36 3.01
N GLY A 396 -2.82 -0.49 2.24
CA GLY A 396 -2.24 -1.22 1.12
C GLY A 396 -1.71 -0.28 0.03
N SER A 397 -2.49 0.74 -0.34
CA SER A 397 -2.03 1.78 -1.27
C SER A 397 -0.79 2.51 -0.72
N LEU A 398 -0.82 2.97 0.53
CA LEU A 398 0.30 3.68 1.18
C LEU A 398 1.60 2.86 1.19
N LEU A 399 1.56 1.61 1.67
CA LEU A 399 2.73 0.74 1.80
C LEU A 399 3.31 0.32 0.44
N THR A 400 2.46 0.19 -0.59
CA THR A 400 2.91 -0.18 -1.94
C THR A 400 3.39 1.01 -2.78
N HIS A 401 3.14 2.25 -2.35
CA HIS A 401 3.56 3.49 -3.02
C HIS A 401 4.47 4.35 -2.14
N ASP A 402 5.38 3.75 -1.38
CA ASP A 402 6.19 4.47 -0.38
C ASP A 402 7.54 5.05 -0.88
N THR A 403 7.87 4.84 -2.14
CA THR A 403 9.11 5.30 -2.77
C THR A 403 8.96 6.65 -3.45
N GLU A 404 9.83 7.61 -3.14
CA GLU A 404 9.90 8.93 -3.80
C GLU A 404 10.45 8.87 -5.26
N GLU A 405 10.85 7.68 -5.73
CA GLU A 405 11.40 7.49 -7.07
C GLU A 405 10.32 7.36 -8.16
N ASN A 406 10.36 8.29 -9.12
CA ASN A 406 9.80 8.10 -10.46
C ASN A 406 10.64 7.05 -11.23
N SER A 407 10.46 5.77 -10.89
CA SER A 407 10.86 4.66 -11.75
C SER A 407 10.28 4.85 -13.15
N PRO A 408 10.98 4.54 -14.26
CA PRO A 408 10.44 4.67 -15.62
C PRO A 408 9.27 3.71 -15.95
N ASN A 409 8.74 2.99 -14.95
CA ASN A 409 7.47 2.27 -14.99
C ASN A 409 6.49 2.69 -13.86
N SER A 410 6.68 3.83 -13.19
CA SER A 410 5.80 4.28 -12.09
C SER A 410 4.36 4.55 -12.55
N ASP A 411 4.16 5.12 -13.75
CA ASP A 411 2.87 5.29 -14.47
C ASP A 411 2.15 3.93 -14.79
N LYS A 412 2.52 2.79 -14.16
CA LYS A 412 1.96 1.44 -14.45
C LYS A 412 1.66 0.56 -13.22
N PHE A 413 1.96 0.98 -11.99
CA PHE A 413 1.51 0.22 -10.81
C PHE A 413 0.11 0.71 -10.40
N PRO A 414 -0.87 -0.18 -10.15
CA PRO A 414 -2.26 0.22 -9.90
C PRO A 414 -2.51 0.61 -8.44
N PHE A 415 -3.61 1.33 -8.19
CA PHE A 415 -4.11 1.70 -6.87
C PHE A 415 -3.15 2.56 -6.02
N ASP A 416 -2.44 3.50 -6.66
CA ASP A 416 -1.79 4.63 -5.96
C ASP A 416 -2.85 5.53 -5.29
N VAL A 417 -2.42 6.39 -4.37
CA VAL A 417 -3.28 7.18 -3.48
C VAL A 417 -4.23 8.16 -4.19
N ASN A 418 -3.96 8.47 -5.46
CA ASN A 418 -4.79 9.33 -6.31
C ASN A 418 -5.87 8.57 -7.09
N ASP A 419 -5.93 7.23 -6.98
CA ASP A 419 -6.97 6.42 -7.59
C ASP A 419 -8.35 6.73 -6.99
N SER A 420 -9.35 6.88 -7.86
CA SER A 420 -10.75 7.17 -7.47
C SER A 420 -11.31 6.18 -6.45
N GLY A 421 -10.97 4.89 -6.55
CA GLY A 421 -11.41 3.86 -5.62
C GLY A 421 -10.79 4.03 -4.22
N ILE A 422 -9.49 4.31 -4.14
CA ILE A 422 -8.78 4.59 -2.87
C ILE A 422 -9.34 5.85 -2.20
N LEU A 423 -9.49 6.94 -2.98
CA LEU A 423 -10.05 8.20 -2.50
C LEU A 423 -11.51 8.06 -2.03
N ASN A 424 -12.35 7.31 -2.77
CA ASN A 424 -13.72 7.05 -2.36
C ASN A 424 -13.81 6.09 -1.16
N SER A 425 -12.88 5.16 -0.97
CA SER A 425 -12.79 4.38 0.27
C SER A 425 -12.50 5.29 1.47
N LEU A 426 -11.60 6.27 1.35
CA LEU A 426 -11.38 7.29 2.39
C LEU A 426 -12.67 8.08 2.68
N TYR A 427 -13.36 8.56 1.64
CA TYR A 427 -14.63 9.28 1.78
C TYR A 427 -15.71 8.44 2.47
N GLY A 428 -15.88 7.18 2.07
CA GLY A 428 -16.86 6.27 2.65
C GLY A 428 -16.58 5.99 4.12
N LEU A 429 -15.33 5.71 4.48
CA LEU A 429 -14.90 5.54 5.87
C LEU A 429 -15.18 6.80 6.70
N VAL A 430 -14.78 7.98 6.21
CA VAL A 430 -15.08 9.28 6.84
C VAL A 430 -16.58 9.43 7.08
N LYS A 431 -17.44 9.14 6.09
CA LYS A 431 -18.90 9.34 6.22
C LYS A 431 -19.58 8.34 7.15
N GLN A 432 -19.10 7.10 7.24
CA GLN A 432 -19.60 6.16 8.26
C GLN A 432 -19.10 6.55 9.66
N MET A 433 -17.82 6.90 9.79
CA MET A 433 -17.16 7.11 11.10
C MET A 433 -17.46 8.50 11.70
N GLU A 434 -17.82 9.50 10.89
CA GLU A 434 -18.45 10.77 11.32
C GLU A 434 -19.75 10.52 12.09
N ILE A 435 -20.50 9.46 11.75
CA ILE A 435 -21.76 9.08 12.39
C ILE A 435 -21.53 8.09 13.55
N LEU A 436 -20.77 7.01 13.32
CA LEU A 436 -20.66 5.87 14.23
C LEU A 436 -19.96 6.18 15.56
N TYR A 437 -18.96 7.05 15.56
CA TYR A 437 -18.13 7.33 16.74
C TYR A 437 -18.49 8.69 17.37
N PRO A 438 -19.11 8.75 18.56
CA PRO A 438 -19.50 10.02 19.18
C PRO A 438 -18.35 11.01 19.43
N VAL A 439 -17.11 10.53 19.57
CA VAL A 439 -15.92 11.38 19.63
C VAL A 439 -15.73 12.25 18.36
N ASN A 440 -16.40 11.93 17.25
CA ASN A 440 -16.40 12.73 16.02
C ASN A 440 -17.55 13.75 15.94
N HIS A 441 -18.57 13.68 16.80
CA HIS A 441 -19.77 14.50 16.65
C HIS A 441 -19.50 16.01 16.82
N GLN A 442 -18.48 16.42 17.60
CA GLN A 442 -18.06 17.84 17.66
C GLN A 442 -17.38 18.36 16.37
N ARG A 443 -16.97 17.47 15.45
CA ARG A 443 -16.36 17.81 14.16
C ARG A 443 -17.34 17.70 12.98
N ALA A 444 -18.51 17.09 13.18
CA ALA A 444 -19.49 16.86 12.13
C ALA A 444 -19.96 18.18 11.49
N ASN A 445 -20.07 18.21 10.17
CA ASN A 445 -20.36 19.40 9.35
C ASN A 445 -19.31 20.55 9.40
N LEU A 446 -18.25 20.47 10.21
CA LEU A 446 -17.15 21.44 10.20
C LEU A 446 -16.12 21.19 9.07
N ASN A 447 -16.37 20.15 8.25
CA ASN A 447 -15.51 19.69 7.16
C ASN A 447 -14.09 19.29 7.61
N LEU A 448 -13.97 18.75 8.83
CA LEU A 448 -12.68 18.35 9.42
C LEU A 448 -12.46 16.84 9.30
N GLY A 449 -11.19 16.44 9.33
CA GLY A 449 -10.77 15.06 9.54
C GLY A 449 -11.33 14.51 10.84
N VAL A 450 -11.85 13.29 10.74
CA VAL A 450 -12.53 12.54 11.81
C VAL A 450 -11.69 11.33 12.21
N ALA A 451 -11.93 10.81 13.41
CA ALA A 451 -11.28 9.61 13.91
C ALA A 451 -11.77 8.39 13.12
N LEU A 452 -10.86 7.59 12.58
CA LEU A 452 -11.16 6.40 11.79
C LEU A 452 -10.75 5.13 12.53
N GLY A 453 -11.51 4.05 12.38
CA GLY A 453 -11.19 2.69 12.83
C GLY A 453 -10.84 1.78 11.65
N ARG A 454 -11.01 0.46 11.82
CA ARG A 454 -10.73 -0.54 10.77
C ARG A 454 -11.77 -0.50 9.64
N TYR A 455 -13.00 -0.91 9.93
CA TYR A 455 -14.13 -0.96 9.00
C TYR A 455 -15.44 -0.60 9.72
N PRO A 456 -16.54 -0.21 9.02
CA PRO A 456 -17.75 0.30 9.67
C PRO A 456 -18.48 -0.72 10.57
N GLU A 457 -18.37 -2.01 10.25
CA GLU A 457 -19.01 -3.11 10.99
C GLU A 457 -18.14 -3.66 12.13
N ASP A 458 -17.11 -2.93 12.55
CA ASP A 458 -16.15 -3.38 13.56
C ASP A 458 -16.80 -3.52 14.95
N ILE A 459 -16.46 -4.62 15.62
CA ILE A 459 -16.95 -5.04 16.93
C ILE A 459 -15.81 -5.39 17.90
N TYR A 460 -14.53 -5.29 17.51
CA TYR A 460 -13.40 -5.53 18.41
C TYR A 460 -13.04 -4.26 19.19
N ASN A 461 -13.20 -4.30 20.51
CA ASN A 461 -13.00 -3.15 21.37
C ASN A 461 -11.54 -2.98 21.88
N GLY A 462 -10.59 -3.76 21.37
CA GLY A 462 -9.20 -3.78 21.83
C GLY A 462 -8.92 -4.80 22.94
N VAL A 463 -9.95 -5.47 23.47
CA VAL A 463 -9.81 -6.58 24.42
C VAL A 463 -10.77 -7.72 24.06
N ASP A 464 -12.05 -7.40 23.88
CA ASP A 464 -13.17 -8.32 23.68
C ASP A 464 -14.07 -7.87 22.50
N THR A 465 -15.08 -8.68 22.18
CA THR A 465 -16.13 -8.32 21.21
C THR A 465 -17.24 -7.48 21.85
N SER A 466 -17.42 -6.24 21.39
CA SER A 466 -18.63 -5.44 21.61
C SER A 466 -18.87 -4.43 20.49
N GLU A 467 -18.06 -3.38 20.41
CA GLU A 467 -18.14 -2.27 19.45
C GLU A 467 -16.72 -1.82 19.11
N GLY A 468 -16.40 -1.73 17.81
CA GLY A 468 -15.10 -1.26 17.35
C GLY A 468 -14.89 0.24 17.60
N ASN A 469 -13.64 0.64 17.84
CA ASN A 469 -13.26 2.02 18.09
C ASN A 469 -12.50 2.64 16.89
N PRO A 470 -12.20 3.94 16.93
CA PRO A 470 -11.07 4.53 16.22
C PRO A 470 -9.72 3.90 16.58
N TRP A 471 -8.80 3.93 15.60
CA TRP A 471 -7.42 3.46 15.69
C TRP A 471 -6.44 4.58 15.33
N PHE A 472 -5.30 4.63 16.02
CA PHE A 472 -4.27 5.65 15.77
C PHE A 472 -3.62 5.50 14.38
N LEU A 473 -3.31 4.27 13.97
CA LEU A 473 -2.77 3.99 12.63
C LEU A 473 -3.77 4.34 11.52
N ALA A 474 -5.06 4.09 11.72
CA ALA A 474 -6.08 4.36 10.70
C ALA A 474 -6.32 5.87 10.50
N THR A 475 -6.39 6.63 11.59
CA THR A 475 -6.52 8.09 11.54
C THR A 475 -5.26 8.74 10.95
N SER A 476 -4.08 8.19 11.21
CA SER A 476 -2.80 8.66 10.63
C SER A 476 -2.67 8.35 9.13
N ALA A 477 -3.15 7.17 8.69
CA ALA A 477 -3.16 6.75 7.29
C ALA A 477 -4.03 7.67 6.41
N ALA A 478 -5.19 8.12 6.91
CA ALA A 478 -6.04 9.08 6.20
C ALA A 478 -5.34 10.43 5.94
N ALA A 479 -4.54 10.90 6.91
CA ALA A 479 -3.69 12.07 6.69
C ALA A 479 -2.59 11.79 5.64
N GLU A 480 -1.94 10.62 5.70
CA GLU A 480 -0.86 10.25 4.79
C GLU A 480 -1.32 10.19 3.33
N VAL A 481 -2.51 9.61 3.06
CA VAL A 481 -3.12 9.58 1.72
C VAL A 481 -3.20 10.99 1.14
N LEU A 482 -3.68 11.97 1.92
CA LEU A 482 -3.85 13.35 1.46
C LEU A 482 -2.50 14.03 1.16
N TYR A 483 -1.47 13.80 1.97
CA TYR A 483 -0.13 14.33 1.69
C TYR A 483 0.51 13.69 0.45
N LYS A 484 0.33 12.37 0.26
CA LYS A 484 0.85 11.66 -0.91
C LYS A 484 0.12 12.04 -2.20
N VAL A 485 -1.18 12.33 -2.15
CA VAL A 485 -1.94 12.90 -3.29
C VAL A 485 -1.36 14.24 -3.73
N ILE A 486 -1.09 15.15 -2.77
CA ILE A 486 -0.45 16.45 -3.08
C ILE A 486 0.93 16.23 -3.70
N TRP A 487 1.74 15.35 -3.11
CA TRP A 487 3.08 15.04 -3.63
C TRP A 487 3.04 14.42 -5.03
N HIS A 488 2.11 13.50 -5.31
CA HIS A 488 1.91 12.86 -6.62
C HIS A 488 1.59 13.89 -7.71
N TYR A 489 0.59 14.76 -7.49
CA TYR A 489 0.21 15.75 -8.50
C TYR A 489 1.30 16.82 -8.73
N GLN A 490 2.02 17.21 -7.68
CA GLN A 490 3.13 18.17 -7.77
C GLN A 490 4.36 17.57 -8.46
N SER A 491 4.81 16.37 -8.05
CA SER A 491 6.04 15.75 -8.57
C SER A 491 5.95 15.40 -10.05
N LEU A 492 4.74 15.08 -10.54
CA LEU A 492 4.47 14.80 -11.94
C LEU A 492 4.26 16.05 -12.81
N ASN A 493 4.09 17.23 -12.22
CA ASN A 493 3.78 18.50 -12.93
C ASN A 493 2.53 18.38 -13.85
N LYS A 494 1.52 17.61 -13.42
CA LYS A 494 0.29 17.31 -14.20
C LYS A 494 -0.89 18.15 -13.69
N ASP A 495 -1.79 18.53 -14.60
CA ASP A 495 -3.09 19.13 -14.27
C ASP A 495 -3.89 18.20 -13.34
N LEU A 496 -4.64 18.77 -12.39
CA LEU A 496 -5.59 18.01 -11.60
C LEU A 496 -6.87 17.83 -12.42
N ILE A 497 -7.08 16.60 -12.92
CA ILE A 497 -8.26 16.19 -13.69
C ILE A 497 -9.15 15.32 -12.82
N ILE A 498 -10.41 15.73 -12.64
CA ILE A 498 -11.41 15.05 -11.81
C ILE A 498 -12.62 14.72 -12.69
N PRO A 499 -12.94 13.43 -12.91
CA PRO A 499 -14.18 13.03 -13.58
C PRO A 499 -15.42 13.60 -12.86
N LEU A 500 -16.35 14.17 -13.62
CA LEU A 500 -17.66 14.64 -13.14
C LEU A 500 -18.77 13.64 -13.50
N ASP A 501 -18.45 12.36 -13.62
CA ASP A 501 -19.39 11.25 -13.86
C ASP A 501 -20.09 10.76 -12.57
N GLY A 502 -20.09 11.60 -11.54
CA GLY A 502 -20.78 11.39 -10.28
C GLY A 502 -19.98 10.56 -9.29
N TRP A 503 -20.43 9.32 -9.06
CA TRP A 503 -20.03 8.51 -7.89
C TRP A 503 -18.53 8.16 -7.88
N LYS A 504 -17.81 8.16 -9.02
CA LYS A 504 -16.36 7.89 -9.04
C LYS A 504 -15.49 9.02 -8.45
N SER A 505 -16.09 10.13 -8.04
CA SER A 505 -15.39 11.32 -7.54
C SER A 505 -15.97 11.86 -6.22
N GLU A 506 -16.75 11.09 -5.46
CA GLU A 506 -17.40 11.56 -4.22
C GLU A 506 -16.42 12.16 -3.21
N PHE A 507 -15.20 11.64 -3.11
CA PHE A 507 -14.13 12.22 -2.30
C PHE A 507 -13.94 13.73 -2.49
N TRP A 508 -14.02 14.21 -3.73
CA TRP A 508 -13.81 15.62 -4.05
C TRP A 508 -14.91 16.53 -3.51
N SER A 509 -16.03 15.97 -3.04
CA SER A 509 -17.04 16.70 -2.24
C SER A 509 -16.56 17.10 -0.83
N LEU A 510 -15.43 16.58 -0.34
CA LEU A 510 -14.78 17.09 0.89
C LEU A 510 -14.00 18.39 0.62
N ILE A 511 -13.54 18.60 -0.62
CA ILE A 511 -12.70 19.73 -1.01
C ILE A 511 -13.52 20.83 -1.71
N PHE A 512 -14.54 20.46 -2.49
CA PHE A 512 -15.36 21.40 -3.27
C PHE A 512 -16.83 21.44 -2.84
N ASP A 513 -17.44 22.62 -2.91
CA ASP A 513 -18.89 22.84 -2.84
C ASP A 513 -19.47 22.97 -4.27
N ARG A 514 -20.78 22.66 -4.40
CA ARG A 514 -21.61 22.86 -5.61
C ARG A 514 -21.13 22.17 -6.90
N VAL A 515 -20.29 21.16 -6.78
CA VAL A 515 -20.06 20.19 -7.86
C VAL A 515 -21.36 19.41 -8.05
N ASP A 516 -22.03 19.59 -9.20
CA ASP A 516 -23.25 18.86 -9.52
C ASP A 516 -22.90 17.50 -10.13
N PHE A 517 -22.87 16.49 -9.26
CA PHE A 517 -22.57 15.10 -9.58
C PHE A 517 -23.76 14.33 -10.20
N SER A 518 -24.90 14.99 -10.49
CA SER A 518 -26.13 14.32 -10.95
C SER A 518 -26.22 14.11 -12.48
N PHE A 519 -25.17 14.44 -13.24
CA PHE A 519 -25.23 14.57 -14.70
C PHE A 519 -25.25 13.22 -15.45
N GLN A 520 -26.44 12.63 -15.61
CA GLN A 520 -26.66 11.41 -16.40
C GLN A 520 -26.78 11.71 -17.91
N GLY A 521 -25.67 12.12 -18.52
CA GLY A 521 -25.53 12.34 -19.97
C GLY A 521 -24.97 11.13 -20.72
N HIS A 522 -25.05 11.17 -22.06
CA HIS A 522 -24.25 10.30 -22.94
C HIS A 522 -22.81 10.81 -23.04
N ASP A 523 -22.61 12.14 -22.96
CA ASP A 523 -21.30 12.77 -22.91
C ASP A 523 -20.71 12.73 -21.49
N THR A 524 -19.38 12.65 -21.43
CA THR A 524 -18.60 12.72 -20.19
C THR A 524 -18.22 14.15 -19.86
N TRP A 525 -18.07 14.45 -18.57
CA TRP A 525 -17.64 15.75 -18.07
C TRP A 525 -16.45 15.58 -17.13
N GLN A 526 -15.53 16.53 -17.11
CA GLN A 526 -14.40 16.55 -16.16
C GLN A 526 -14.04 17.97 -15.73
N LEU A 527 -13.75 18.14 -14.44
CA LEU A 527 -13.16 19.34 -13.86
C LEU A 527 -11.65 19.28 -14.10
N VAL A 528 -11.12 20.33 -14.72
CA VAL A 528 -9.68 20.49 -14.97
C VAL A 528 -9.20 21.70 -14.21
N ILE A 529 -8.30 21.49 -13.26
CA ILE A 529 -7.65 22.53 -12.48
C ILE A 529 -6.17 22.58 -12.94
N PRO A 530 -5.78 23.56 -13.79
CA PRO A 530 -4.48 23.54 -14.46
C PRO A 530 -3.31 23.68 -13.49
N TYR A 531 -2.20 23.01 -13.77
CA TYR A 531 -0.99 23.05 -12.96
C TYR A 531 -0.46 24.48 -12.78
N HIS A 532 0.11 24.78 -11.60
CA HIS A 532 0.51 26.11 -11.12
C HIS A 532 -0.58 27.22 -11.12
N SER A 533 -1.85 26.92 -11.44
CA SER A 533 -2.90 27.94 -11.39
C SER A 533 -3.27 28.33 -9.95
N PRO A 534 -3.77 29.55 -9.70
CA PRO A 534 -4.30 29.94 -8.39
C PRO A 534 -5.28 28.92 -7.78
N ALA A 535 -6.17 28.34 -8.60
CA ALA A 535 -7.09 27.29 -8.19
C ALA A 535 -6.37 25.99 -7.79
N TYR A 536 -5.32 25.58 -8.52
CA TYR A 536 -4.50 24.41 -8.17
C TYR A 536 -3.82 24.59 -6.83
N ASN A 537 -3.13 25.71 -6.63
CA ASN A 537 -2.40 25.99 -5.40
C ASN A 537 -3.35 26.04 -4.19
N GLN A 538 -4.51 26.69 -4.33
CA GLN A 538 -5.53 26.73 -3.29
C GLN A 538 -6.13 25.33 -3.02
N THR A 539 -6.32 24.50 -4.04
CA THR A 539 -6.80 23.11 -3.88
C THR A 539 -5.79 22.23 -3.13
N MET A 540 -4.50 22.33 -3.44
CA MET A 540 -3.46 21.56 -2.76
C MET A 540 -3.29 22.01 -1.30
N VAL A 541 -3.43 23.32 -1.02
CA VAL A 541 -3.51 23.83 0.37
C VAL A 541 -4.77 23.32 1.09
N SER A 542 -5.91 23.19 0.40
CA SER A 542 -7.12 22.58 0.98
C SER A 542 -6.91 21.10 1.32
N LEU A 543 -6.34 20.29 0.42
CA LEU A 543 -5.96 18.90 0.71
C LEU A 543 -5.02 18.81 1.92
N PHE A 544 -4.03 19.72 2.01
CA PHE A 544 -3.08 19.76 3.13
C PHE A 544 -3.77 20.11 4.45
N THR A 545 -4.70 21.07 4.41
CA THR A 545 -5.50 21.50 5.57
C THR A 545 -6.39 20.36 6.08
N LEU A 546 -6.98 19.56 5.17
CA LEU A 546 -7.73 18.37 5.55
C LEU A 546 -6.81 17.30 6.16
N GLY A 547 -5.62 17.06 5.59
CA GLY A 547 -4.61 16.15 6.14
C GLY A 547 -4.15 16.55 7.54
N ASP A 548 -3.85 17.83 7.76
CA ASP A 548 -3.51 18.38 9.07
C ASP A 548 -4.62 18.08 10.09
N SER A 549 -5.88 18.24 9.70
CA SER A 549 -7.02 18.05 10.61
C SER A 549 -7.22 16.62 11.09
N PHE A 550 -6.76 15.60 10.33
CA PHE A 550 -6.68 14.22 10.80
C PHE A 550 -5.55 14.02 11.82
N LEU A 551 -4.38 14.65 11.63
CA LEU A 551 -3.31 14.62 12.64
C LEU A 551 -3.67 15.43 13.91
N ASP A 552 -4.45 16.50 13.77
CA ASP A 552 -5.06 17.21 14.90
C ASP A 552 -6.12 16.35 15.60
N LYS A 553 -6.79 15.43 14.88
CA LYS A 553 -7.65 14.43 15.52
C LYS A 553 -6.83 13.41 16.31
N VAL A 554 -5.69 12.96 15.80
CA VAL A 554 -4.74 12.14 16.58
C VAL A 554 -4.30 12.89 17.85
N ARG A 555 -3.92 14.17 17.73
CA ARG A 555 -3.49 15.02 18.86
C ARG A 555 -4.50 15.10 20.00
N GLU A 556 -5.80 15.08 19.72
CA GLU A 556 -6.84 15.09 20.77
C GLU A 556 -6.79 13.87 21.72
N HIS A 557 -6.23 12.73 21.28
CA HIS A 557 -6.36 11.43 21.97
C HIS A 557 -5.02 10.76 22.33
N VAL A 558 -3.89 11.27 21.83
CA VAL A 558 -2.54 10.93 22.31
C VAL A 558 -2.36 11.43 23.76
N SER A 559 -1.67 10.68 24.62
CA SER A 559 -1.40 11.10 26.00
C SER A 559 -0.42 12.28 26.12
N ASP A 560 -0.39 12.93 27.29
CA ASP A 560 0.57 14.01 27.60
C ASP A 560 2.06 13.59 27.42
N ASP A 561 2.37 12.31 27.67
CA ASP A 561 3.71 11.72 27.48
C ASP A 561 3.95 11.13 26.09
N GLY A 562 2.96 11.18 25.20
CA GLY A 562 3.08 10.79 23.79
C GLY A 562 2.79 9.32 23.49
N GLU A 563 2.13 8.59 24.40
CA GLU A 563 1.67 7.22 24.14
C GLU A 563 0.56 7.18 23.07
N MET A 564 0.71 6.23 22.15
CA MET A 564 -0.38 5.71 21.31
C MET A 564 -0.54 4.21 21.57
N SER A 565 -1.73 3.82 22.00
CA SER A 565 -2.20 2.43 22.00
C SER A 565 -2.60 2.01 20.58
N GLU A 566 -3.22 0.84 20.45
CA GLU A 566 -3.92 0.41 19.26
C GLU A 566 -5.11 1.33 18.94
N GLN A 567 -6.00 1.50 19.92
CA GLN A 567 -7.29 2.17 19.77
C GLN A 567 -7.41 3.39 20.69
N PHE A 568 -8.40 4.24 20.44
CA PHE A 568 -8.89 5.21 21.41
C PHE A 568 -10.42 5.21 21.43
N ASN A 569 -11.00 5.22 22.63
CA ASN A 569 -12.41 4.90 22.85
C ASN A 569 -13.36 5.80 22.04
N ARG A 570 -14.30 5.18 21.29
CA ARG A 570 -15.24 5.87 20.39
C ARG A 570 -16.14 6.92 21.06
N TYR A 571 -16.31 6.87 22.39
CA TYR A 571 -17.11 7.82 23.17
C TYR A 571 -16.27 8.85 23.91
N THR A 572 -15.17 8.43 24.56
CA THR A 572 -14.42 9.27 25.50
C THR A 572 -13.08 9.78 24.98
N GLY A 573 -12.52 9.16 23.94
CA GLY A 573 -11.19 9.49 23.42
C GLY A 573 -10.01 8.90 24.20
N PHE A 574 -10.23 8.24 25.34
CA PHE A 574 -9.13 7.65 26.12
C PHE A 574 -8.50 6.44 25.43
N LEU A 575 -7.19 6.25 25.63
CA LEU A 575 -6.41 5.11 25.14
C LEU A 575 -7.07 3.76 25.49
N GLN A 576 -7.12 2.85 24.51
CA GLN A 576 -7.77 1.55 24.63
C GLN A 576 -7.07 0.49 23.76
N GLY A 577 -7.20 -0.79 24.13
CA GLY A 577 -6.54 -1.91 23.45
C GLY A 577 -5.05 -2.02 23.80
N ALA A 578 -4.25 -2.61 22.91
CA ALA A 578 -2.83 -2.85 23.16
C ALA A 578 -2.05 -1.55 23.38
N ARG A 579 -1.46 -1.39 24.56
CA ARG A 579 -0.69 -0.18 24.96
C ARG A 579 0.60 -0.04 24.16
N HIS A 580 1.09 1.17 23.91
CA HIS A 580 2.27 1.45 23.05
C HIS A 580 2.37 0.55 21.79
N LEU A 581 1.36 0.53 20.90
CA LEU A 581 1.38 -0.31 19.70
C LEU A 581 2.42 0.19 18.68
N THR A 582 3.37 -0.67 18.27
CA THR A 582 4.48 -0.31 17.38
C THR A 582 4.02 0.28 16.05
N TRP A 583 2.97 -0.29 15.46
CA TRP A 583 2.40 0.17 14.19
C TRP A 583 1.72 1.55 14.30
N SER A 584 1.10 1.88 15.45
CA SER A 584 0.53 3.23 15.68
C SER A 584 1.61 4.32 15.59
N TYR A 585 2.79 4.08 16.17
CA TYR A 585 3.92 5.00 16.07
C TYR A 585 4.49 5.09 14.64
N GLY A 586 4.62 3.95 13.95
CA GLY A 586 5.13 3.91 12.57
C GLY A 586 4.23 4.67 11.58
N ALA A 587 2.91 4.47 11.70
CA ALA A 587 1.92 5.14 10.86
C ALA A 587 1.91 6.67 11.09
N PHE A 588 2.00 7.12 12.35
CA PHE A 588 2.11 8.54 12.65
C PHE A 588 3.42 9.16 12.10
N TRP A 589 4.55 8.46 12.27
CA TRP A 589 5.84 8.93 11.77
C TRP A 589 5.89 9.01 10.24
N SER A 590 5.36 8.01 9.54
CA SER A 590 5.29 8.02 8.07
C SER A 590 4.37 9.13 7.55
N SER A 591 3.21 9.33 8.21
CA SER A 591 2.30 10.43 7.89
C SER A 591 2.97 11.81 8.08
N ARG A 592 3.78 12.00 9.14
CA ARG A 592 4.60 13.20 9.32
C ARG A 592 5.66 13.35 8.23
N ARG A 593 6.35 12.29 7.82
CA ARG A 593 7.36 12.33 6.75
C ARG A 593 6.74 12.80 5.43
N TRP A 594 5.62 12.20 5.03
CA TRP A 594 4.92 12.59 3.80
C TRP A 594 4.35 14.00 3.86
N ARG A 595 3.90 14.45 5.04
CA ARG A 595 3.56 15.85 5.29
C ARG A 595 4.72 16.81 5.02
N ASP A 596 5.95 16.48 5.41
CA ASP A 596 7.12 17.32 5.09
C ASP A 596 7.40 17.36 3.58
N GLN A 597 7.24 16.24 2.86
CA GLN A 597 7.43 16.24 1.41
C GLN A 597 6.34 17.05 0.68
N ALA A 598 5.07 16.94 1.10
CA ALA A 598 3.97 17.76 0.60
C ALA A 598 4.15 19.25 0.95
N LEU A 599 4.67 19.56 2.15
CA LEU A 599 4.95 20.95 2.54
C LEU A 599 6.12 21.55 1.75
N LYS A 600 7.14 20.77 1.39
CA LYS A 600 8.21 21.23 0.49
C LYS A 600 7.66 21.56 -0.91
N THR A 601 6.85 20.69 -1.51
CA THR A 601 6.30 20.93 -2.85
C THR A 601 5.26 22.05 -2.89
N LEU A 602 4.57 22.34 -1.78
CA LEU A 602 3.69 23.51 -1.64
C LEU A 602 4.42 24.85 -1.49
N ASN A 603 5.73 24.84 -1.19
CA ASN A 603 6.55 26.05 -1.00
C ASN A 603 7.61 26.24 -2.11
N ALA A 604 7.52 25.47 -3.20
CA ALA A 604 8.42 25.50 -4.36
C ALA A 604 7.88 26.36 -5.51
#